data_AF-U1PY51-F1
#
_entry.id   AF-U1PY51-F1
#
_cell.length_a   1.000
_cell.length_b   1.000
_cell.length_c   1.000
_cell.angle_alpha   90.00
_cell.angle_beta   90.00
_cell.angle_gamma   90.00
#
_symmetry.space_group_name_H-M   'P 1'
#
loop_
_entity.id
_entity.type
_entity.pdbx_description
1 polymer ?
#
loop_
_entity_poly.entity_id
_entity_poly.type
_entity_poly.pdbx_seq_one_letter_code
_entity_poly.pdbx_strand_id
1 'polypeptide(L)'
;MGHRALVAYERTDGQYTLHYSHWGAANLKLKHRISAESPFGGEDTDSKWAKQLLAELADGVDGYLADEDRPSTVVEPKPRATGLTLDEIVADHLDYLHHEAFFVVATTFEVTAYRTLWFGLQYESETVEQGETVGNGALATVRWYDGEPVGDGHLQG
;
A
#
# COMPACT_ATOMS: atom_id res chain seq x y z
N MET A 1 5.04 17.32 3.79
CA MET A 1 4.69 16.01 4.38
C MET A 1 4.06 15.18 3.27
N GLY A 2 4.32 13.87 3.23
CA GLY A 2 4.09 13.09 2.01
C GLY A 2 3.14 11.92 2.14
N HIS A 3 2.44 11.67 3.26
CA HIS A 3 1.43 10.62 3.47
C HIS A 3 1.54 9.38 2.56
N ARG A 4 2.74 8.81 2.50
CA ARG A 4 3.11 7.79 1.52
C ARG A 4 2.61 6.43 2.00
N ALA A 5 2.13 5.62 1.07
CA ALA A 5 1.70 4.27 1.37
C ALA A 5 2.21 3.29 0.32
N LEU A 6 2.36 2.04 0.77
CA LEU A 6 2.39 0.88 -0.13
C LEU A 6 1.02 0.20 -0.13
N VAL A 7 0.64 -0.35 -1.27
CA VAL A 7 -0.62 -1.08 -1.47
C VAL A 7 -0.29 -2.40 -2.13
N ALA A 8 -0.60 -3.51 -1.47
CA ALA A 8 -0.43 -4.86 -1.98
C ALA A 8 -1.78 -5.41 -2.42
N TYR A 9 -1.96 -5.63 -3.73
CA TYR A 9 -3.13 -6.32 -4.27
C TYR A 9 -2.83 -7.81 -4.35
N GLU A 10 -3.69 -8.62 -3.74
CA GLU A 10 -3.64 -10.07 -3.81
C GLU A 10 -3.91 -10.56 -5.23
N ARG A 11 -3.11 -11.53 -5.66
CA ARG A 11 -3.21 -12.23 -6.94
C ARG A 11 -3.94 -13.56 -6.79
N THR A 12 -4.34 -14.16 -7.90
CA THR A 12 -5.05 -15.47 -7.89
C THR A 12 -4.16 -16.63 -7.42
N ASP A 13 -2.84 -16.47 -7.45
CA ASP A 13 -1.84 -17.41 -6.94
C ASP A 13 -1.51 -17.23 -5.44
N GLY A 14 -2.17 -16.29 -4.76
CA GLY A 14 -1.94 -15.98 -3.34
C GLY A 14 -0.70 -15.10 -3.07
N GLN A 15 0.01 -14.68 -4.11
CA GLN A 15 1.06 -13.67 -4.00
C GLN A 15 0.48 -12.27 -4.18
N TYR A 16 1.33 -11.25 -4.17
CA TYR A 16 0.91 -9.86 -4.21
C TYR A 16 1.61 -9.07 -5.32
N THR A 17 0.88 -8.11 -5.86
CA THR A 17 1.38 -7.05 -6.73
C THR A 17 1.45 -5.77 -5.90
N LEU A 18 2.63 -5.17 -5.82
CA LEU A 18 2.93 -4.05 -4.94
C LEU A 18 2.87 -2.72 -5.71
N HIS A 19 2.11 -1.78 -5.19
CA HIS A 19 1.93 -0.43 -5.74
C HIS A 19 2.31 0.64 -4.71
N TYR A 20 2.49 1.86 -5.21
CA TYR A 20 2.83 3.03 -4.41
C TYR A 20 1.70 4.06 -4.42
N SER A 21 1.52 4.80 -3.33
CA SER A 21 0.66 5.97 -3.28
C SER A 21 1.36 7.12 -2.58
N HIS A 22 1.41 8.28 -3.22
CA HIS A 22 2.02 9.48 -2.63
C HIS A 22 1.12 10.19 -1.62
N TRP A 23 -0.19 9.95 -1.57
CA TRP A 23 -1.06 10.62 -0.58
C TRP A 23 -2.06 9.64 0.06
N GLY A 24 -1.76 8.35 -0.04
CA GLY A 24 -2.67 7.27 0.30
C GLY A 24 -2.82 7.01 1.79
N ALA A 25 -1.80 7.34 2.58
CA ALA A 25 -1.83 7.14 4.03
C ALA A 25 -2.67 8.20 4.77
N ALA A 26 -2.96 9.34 4.13
CA ALA A 26 -3.67 10.46 4.73
C ALA A 26 -5.05 10.00 5.22
N ASN A 27 -5.25 10.02 6.55
CA ASN A 27 -6.46 9.53 7.22
C ASN A 27 -6.88 8.10 6.82
N LEU A 28 -5.95 7.28 6.32
CA LEU A 28 -6.23 5.94 5.77
C LEU A 28 -7.35 5.90 4.72
N LYS A 29 -7.57 7.01 4.01
CA LYS A 29 -8.69 7.19 3.08
C LYS A 29 -8.75 6.13 1.97
N LEU A 30 -7.62 5.49 1.65
CA LEU A 30 -7.56 4.43 0.64
C LEU A 30 -8.43 3.22 1.00
N LYS A 31 -8.68 2.95 2.29
CA LYS A 31 -9.61 1.89 2.71
C LYS A 31 -10.99 2.04 2.07
N HIS A 32 -11.44 3.28 1.87
CA HIS A 32 -12.77 3.59 1.34
C HIS A 32 -12.76 3.92 -0.15
N ARG A 33 -11.61 4.33 -0.70
CA ARG A 33 -11.48 4.70 -2.12
C ARG A 33 -11.18 3.52 -3.03
N ILE A 34 -10.50 2.50 -2.52
CA ILE A 34 -10.23 1.29 -3.27
C ILE A 34 -11.50 0.43 -3.24
N SER A 35 -12.07 0.19 -4.42
CA SER A 35 -13.21 -0.70 -4.61
C SER A 35 -13.13 -1.38 -5.97
N ALA A 36 -14.03 -2.33 -6.25
CA ALA A 36 -14.11 -2.98 -7.56
C ALA A 36 -14.38 -1.98 -8.70
N GLU A 37 -15.08 -0.88 -8.41
CA GLU A 37 -15.41 0.19 -9.35
C GLU A 37 -14.24 1.15 -9.56
N SER A 38 -13.46 1.43 -8.52
CA SER A 38 -12.29 2.31 -8.53
C SER A 38 -11.06 1.61 -7.93
N PRO A 39 -10.46 0.64 -8.65
CA PRO A 39 -9.45 -0.25 -8.07
C PRO A 39 -8.21 0.49 -7.56
N PHE A 40 -7.81 1.58 -8.22
CA PHE A 40 -6.67 2.42 -7.82
C PHE A 40 -7.08 3.72 -7.09
N GLY A 41 -8.33 3.80 -6.62
CA GLY A 41 -8.84 4.91 -5.83
C GLY A 41 -8.97 6.26 -6.53
N GLY A 42 -9.01 6.26 -7.87
CA GLY A 42 -9.27 7.44 -8.69
C GLY A 42 -10.73 7.91 -8.63
N GLU A 43 -11.00 9.14 -9.09
CA GLU A 43 -12.35 9.72 -9.11
C GLU A 43 -13.25 9.17 -10.24
N ASP A 44 -12.64 8.58 -11.27
CA ASP A 44 -13.33 7.92 -12.37
C ASP A 44 -13.83 6.53 -11.92
N THR A 45 -14.99 6.50 -11.29
CA THR A 45 -15.70 5.27 -10.94
C THR A 45 -16.07 4.51 -12.22
N ASP A 46 -15.86 3.19 -12.24
CA ASP A 46 -16.08 2.30 -13.38
C ASP A 46 -15.08 2.42 -14.54
N SER A 47 -13.86 2.87 -14.24
CA SER A 47 -12.81 2.96 -15.23
C SER A 47 -12.42 1.59 -15.80
N LYS A 48 -12.83 1.30 -17.05
CA LYS A 48 -12.66 -0.02 -17.69
C LYS A 48 -11.19 -0.43 -17.81
N TRP A 49 -10.31 0.51 -18.13
CA TRP A 49 -8.88 0.24 -18.27
C TRP A 49 -8.27 -0.17 -16.93
N ALA A 50 -8.69 0.46 -15.82
CA ALA A 50 -8.16 0.18 -14.49
C ALA A 50 -8.56 -1.22 -14.02
N LYS A 51 -9.82 -1.61 -14.28
CA LYS A 51 -10.33 -2.95 -14.00
C LYS A 51 -9.62 -4.02 -14.82
N GLN A 52 -9.44 -3.77 -16.12
CA GLN A 52 -8.73 -4.69 -17.00
C GLN A 52 -7.28 -4.88 -16.55
N LEU A 53 -6.57 -3.79 -16.25
CA LEU A 53 -5.20 -3.84 -15.77
C LEU A 53 -5.07 -4.66 -14.48
N LEU A 54 -5.94 -4.41 -13.49
CA LEU A 54 -5.89 -5.17 -12.25
C LEU A 54 -6.16 -6.66 -12.48
N ALA A 55 -7.09 -7.01 -13.38
CA ALA A 55 -7.35 -8.41 -13.71
C ALA A 55 -6.13 -9.09 -14.35
N GLU A 56 -5.45 -8.42 -15.28
CA GLU A 56 -4.20 -8.93 -15.89
C GLU A 56 -3.11 -9.14 -14.83
N LEU A 57 -2.91 -8.16 -13.93
CA LEU A 57 -1.94 -8.26 -12.84
C LEU A 57 -2.30 -9.36 -11.83
N ALA A 58 -3.59 -9.57 -11.56
CA ALA A 58 -4.07 -10.60 -10.65
C ALA A 58 -3.80 -12.02 -11.19
N ASP A 59 -3.85 -12.20 -12.52
CA ASP A 59 -3.52 -13.45 -13.20
C ASP A 59 -2.00 -13.65 -13.41
N GLY A 60 -1.18 -12.71 -12.92
CA GLY A 60 0.27 -12.75 -13.08
C GLY A 60 0.75 -12.48 -14.50
N VAL A 61 -0.13 -11.95 -15.36
CA VAL A 61 0.25 -11.46 -16.68
C VAL A 61 0.94 -10.12 -16.45
N ASP A 62 2.16 -10.00 -16.97
CA ASP A 62 2.89 -8.73 -16.95
C ASP A 62 2.32 -7.79 -18.01
N GLY A 63 1.05 -7.40 -17.82
CA GLY A 63 0.25 -6.56 -18.72
C GLY A 63 0.69 -5.09 -18.76
N TYR A 64 1.70 -4.72 -17.96
CA TYR A 64 2.35 -3.41 -18.03
C TYR A 64 3.33 -3.28 -19.21
N LEU A 65 3.42 -4.31 -20.07
CA LEU A 65 4.18 -4.28 -21.33
C LEU A 65 3.41 -3.53 -22.44
N ALA A 66 3.00 -2.28 -22.19
CA ALA A 66 2.71 -1.32 -23.26
C ALA A 66 2.68 0.11 -22.69
N ASP A 67 3.56 0.91 -23.26
CA ASP A 67 3.87 2.33 -23.05
C ASP A 67 2.68 3.27 -23.32
N GLU A 68 1.54 3.07 -22.65
CA GLU A 68 0.41 3.99 -22.69
C GLU A 68 0.50 4.99 -21.53
N ASP A 69 0.37 6.29 -21.85
CA ASP A 69 0.17 7.41 -20.92
C ASP A 69 -1.14 7.21 -20.15
N ARG A 70 -1.15 6.25 -19.21
CA ARG A 70 -2.29 5.98 -18.34
C ARG A 70 -2.38 7.11 -17.32
N PRO A 71 -3.59 7.58 -16.98
CA PRO A 71 -3.75 8.62 -15.99
C PRO A 71 -3.27 8.12 -14.63
N SER A 72 -2.49 8.95 -13.94
CA SER A 72 -2.12 8.66 -12.55
C SER A 72 -3.38 8.72 -11.69
N THR A 73 -3.48 7.78 -10.76
CA THR A 73 -4.57 7.68 -9.77
C THR A 73 -4.01 7.83 -8.36
N VAL A 74 -4.85 7.74 -7.33
CA VAL A 74 -4.36 7.89 -5.94
C VAL A 74 -3.36 6.80 -5.59
N VAL A 75 -3.61 5.56 -6.02
CA VAL A 75 -2.61 4.49 -6.11
C VAL A 75 -2.00 4.53 -7.50
N GLU A 76 -0.68 4.53 -7.63
CA GLU A 76 -0.01 4.50 -8.92
C GLU A 76 -0.29 3.15 -9.63
N PRO A 77 -0.94 3.14 -10.80
CA PRO A 77 -1.27 1.89 -11.50
C PRO A 77 -0.04 1.09 -11.91
N LYS A 78 1.12 1.74 -12.10
CA LYS A 78 2.38 1.04 -12.37
C LYS A 78 2.82 0.23 -11.14
N PRO A 79 2.91 -1.11 -11.24
CA PRO A 79 3.41 -1.91 -10.14
C PRO A 79 4.89 -1.61 -9.92
N ARG A 80 5.30 -1.59 -8.64
CA ARG A 80 6.70 -1.54 -8.24
C ARG A 80 7.37 -2.91 -8.30
N ALA A 81 6.61 -3.95 -7.97
CA ALA A 81 7.03 -5.34 -7.97
C ALA A 81 5.80 -6.24 -8.04
N THR A 82 5.97 -7.48 -8.52
CA THR A 82 4.88 -8.45 -8.68
C THR A 82 5.35 -9.82 -8.18
N GLY A 83 4.39 -10.67 -7.77
CA GLY A 83 4.70 -12.03 -7.33
C GLY A 83 5.49 -12.06 -6.02
N LEU A 84 5.13 -11.18 -5.07
CA LEU A 84 5.74 -11.14 -3.75
C LEU A 84 4.86 -11.82 -2.70
N THR A 85 5.47 -12.40 -1.68
CA THR A 85 4.80 -12.74 -0.42
C THR A 85 4.67 -11.51 0.48
N LEU A 86 3.78 -11.56 1.50
CA LEU A 86 3.71 -10.49 2.49
C LEU A 86 5.01 -10.34 3.28
N ASP A 87 5.69 -11.45 3.59
CA ASP A 87 6.95 -11.43 4.33
C ASP A 87 8.05 -10.70 3.55
N GLU A 88 8.17 -10.96 2.23
CA GLU A 88 9.09 -10.22 1.35
C GLU A 88 8.73 -8.73 1.26
N ILE A 89 7.44 -8.39 1.18
CA ILE A 89 7.02 -6.96 1.18
C ILE A 89 7.45 -6.27 2.47
N VAL A 90 7.18 -6.90 3.61
CA VAL A 90 7.48 -6.39 4.96
C VAL A 90 8.99 -6.25 5.15
N ALA A 91 9.77 -7.25 4.75
CA ALA A 91 11.22 -7.29 4.95
C ALA A 91 11.99 -6.39 3.96
N ASP A 92 11.61 -6.38 2.68
CA ASP A 92 12.48 -5.86 1.62
C ASP A 92 11.95 -4.60 0.92
N HIS A 93 10.66 -4.28 1.07
CA HIS A 93 10.04 -3.17 0.34
C HIS A 93 9.47 -2.07 1.24
N LEU A 94 9.02 -2.43 2.44
CA LEU A 94 8.37 -1.51 3.34
C LEU A 94 9.41 -0.67 4.10
N ASP A 95 9.61 0.56 3.64
CA ASP A 95 10.32 1.59 4.40
C ASP A 95 9.41 2.14 5.53
N TYR A 96 9.71 1.77 6.77
CA TYR A 96 8.93 2.13 7.96
C TYR A 96 9.10 3.59 8.39
N LEU A 97 10.19 4.25 7.99
CA LEU A 97 10.39 5.68 8.28
C LEU A 97 9.56 6.54 7.32
N HIS A 98 9.44 6.08 6.08
CA HIS A 98 8.92 6.90 4.99
C HIS A 98 7.49 6.58 4.57
N HIS A 99 7.12 5.30 4.57
CA HIS A 99 5.72 4.92 4.40
C HIS A 99 5.02 5.12 5.75
N GLU A 100 3.84 5.72 5.72
CA GLU A 100 3.01 6.02 6.89
C GLU A 100 1.82 5.04 7.02
N ALA A 101 1.54 4.29 5.95
CA ALA A 101 0.55 3.22 5.95
C ALA A 101 0.92 2.12 4.95
N PHE A 102 0.42 0.91 5.23
CA PHE A 102 0.44 -0.22 4.32
C PHE A 102 -0.98 -0.77 4.17
N PHE A 103 -1.41 -0.98 2.93
CA PHE A 103 -2.73 -1.54 2.62
C PHE A 103 -2.56 -2.89 1.95
N VAL A 104 -3.34 -3.86 2.41
CA VAL A 104 -3.50 -5.17 1.75
C VAL A 104 -4.91 -5.24 1.20
N VAL A 105 -5.03 -5.46 -0.10
CA VAL A 105 -6.30 -5.53 -0.82
C VAL A 105 -6.50 -6.97 -1.26
N ALA A 106 -7.50 -7.64 -0.68
CA ALA A 106 -7.87 -8.98 -1.08
C ALA A 106 -8.48 -8.99 -2.50
N THR A 107 -8.53 -10.16 -3.13
CA THR A 107 -9.22 -10.34 -4.43
C THR A 107 -10.71 -9.97 -4.40
N THR A 108 -11.32 -9.99 -3.21
CA THR A 108 -12.71 -9.56 -2.95
C THR A 108 -12.86 -8.05 -2.72
N PHE A 109 -11.78 -7.27 -2.84
CA PHE A 109 -11.68 -5.86 -2.47
C PHE A 109 -11.88 -5.57 -0.97
N GLU A 110 -11.72 -6.57 -0.10
CA GLU A 110 -11.55 -6.29 1.32
C GLU A 110 -10.20 -5.61 1.55
N VAL A 111 -10.23 -4.37 2.03
CA VAL A 111 -9.02 -3.57 2.30
C VAL A 111 -8.67 -3.60 3.78
N THR A 112 -7.53 -4.22 4.10
CA THR A 112 -6.91 -4.17 5.42
C THR A 112 -5.86 -3.07 5.45
N ALA A 113 -5.94 -2.20 6.45
CA ALA A 113 -5.01 -1.08 6.61
C ALA A 113 -4.14 -1.28 7.85
N TYR A 114 -2.86 -1.00 7.71
CA TYR A 114 -1.87 -1.03 8.77
C TYR A 114 -1.16 0.32 8.87
N ARG A 115 -0.83 0.71 10.10
CA ARG A 115 0.16 1.75 10.36
C ARG A 115 1.55 1.15 10.36
N THR A 116 2.49 1.88 9.80
CA THR A 116 3.91 1.58 9.80
C THR A 116 4.58 2.37 10.89
N LEU A 117 5.36 1.69 11.73
CA LEU A 117 6.06 2.30 12.85
C LEU A 117 7.55 1.97 12.74
N TRP A 118 8.37 2.97 12.46
CA TRP A 118 9.82 2.84 12.57
C TRP A 118 10.27 3.04 14.01
N PHE A 119 11.13 2.16 14.50
CA PHE A 119 11.56 2.22 15.89
C PHE A 119 12.61 3.30 16.16
N GLY A 120 13.42 3.68 15.17
CA GLY A 120 14.44 4.73 15.32
C GLY A 120 15.46 4.48 16.44
N LEU A 121 15.67 3.22 16.84
CA LEU A 121 16.44 2.88 18.06
C LEU A 121 17.91 3.32 17.99
N GLN A 122 18.46 3.60 16.81
CA GLN A 122 19.81 4.13 16.68
C GLN A 122 19.97 5.49 17.39
N TYR A 123 18.90 6.27 17.57
CA TYR A 123 18.97 7.52 18.34
C TYR A 123 19.17 7.29 19.85
N GLU A 124 18.85 6.10 20.33
CA GLU A 124 18.99 5.69 21.73
C GLU A 124 20.12 4.65 21.89
N SER A 125 20.85 4.32 20.83
CA SER A 125 21.92 3.32 20.84
C SER A 125 23.28 3.97 21.05
N GLU A 126 24.10 3.38 21.94
CA GLU A 126 25.49 3.80 22.12
C GLU A 126 26.43 3.27 21.02
N THR A 127 26.00 2.24 20.27
CA THR A 127 26.89 1.49 19.35
C THR A 127 26.41 1.46 17.90
N VAL A 128 25.16 1.83 17.64
CA VAL A 128 24.56 1.81 16.29
C VAL A 128 24.30 3.25 15.86
N GLU A 129 25.00 3.72 14.84
CA GLU A 129 24.89 5.09 14.35
C GLU A 129 23.83 5.26 13.24
N GLN A 130 23.47 4.18 12.55
CA GLN A 130 22.46 4.17 11.48
C GLN A 130 21.55 2.95 11.64
N GLY A 131 20.25 3.19 11.60
CA GLY A 131 19.24 2.13 11.58
C GLY A 131 18.68 1.99 10.17
N GLU A 132 18.55 0.75 9.69
CA GLU A 132 17.81 0.48 8.47
C GLU A 132 16.37 0.98 8.60
N THR A 133 15.82 1.53 7.52
CA THR A 133 14.44 2.02 7.47
C THR A 133 13.52 1.03 6.78
N VAL A 134 14.04 0.24 5.86
CA VAL A 134 13.36 -0.86 5.18
C VAL A 134 13.46 -2.12 6.04
N GLY A 135 12.38 -2.88 6.18
CA GLY A 135 12.37 -4.15 6.92
C GLY A 135 12.46 -4.03 8.44
N ASN A 136 12.73 -2.82 8.95
CA ASN A 136 13.05 -2.60 10.34
C ASN A 136 11.99 -1.72 11.01
N GLY A 137 10.89 -2.34 11.43
CA GLY A 137 9.82 -1.67 12.15
C GLY A 137 8.68 -2.61 12.50
N ALA A 138 7.53 -2.03 12.83
CA ALA A 138 6.31 -2.77 13.13
C ALA A 138 5.14 -2.32 12.26
N LEU A 139 4.30 -3.28 11.89
CA LEU A 139 2.96 -3.03 11.39
C LEU A 139 1.97 -3.09 12.55
N ALA A 140 1.18 -2.04 12.71
CA ALA A 140 0.10 -1.99 13.69
C ALA A 140 -1.26 -2.05 13.00
N THR A 141 -2.10 -2.99 13.43
CA THR A 141 -3.50 -3.08 12.98
C THR A 141 -4.29 -1.87 13.45
N VAL A 142 -5.16 -1.35 12.58
CA VAL A 142 -6.01 -0.19 12.89
C VAL A 142 -7.36 -0.66 13.38
N ARG A 143 -7.87 -0.04 14.45
CA ARG A 143 -9.25 -0.24 14.94
C ARG A 143 -10.18 0.74 14.24
N TRP A 144 -11.38 0.29 13.92
CA TRP A 144 -12.36 1.07 13.16
C TRP A 144 -13.68 1.19 13.92
N TYR A 145 -14.29 2.37 13.87
CA TYR A 145 -15.64 2.63 14.37
C TYR A 145 -16.35 3.57 13.40
N ASP A 146 -17.54 3.20 12.92
CA ASP A 146 -18.31 3.95 11.91
C ASP A 146 -17.49 4.36 10.67
N GLY A 147 -16.58 3.48 10.23
CA GLY A 147 -15.74 3.72 9.05
C GLY A 147 -14.52 4.61 9.33
N GLU A 148 -14.35 5.13 10.54
CA GLU A 148 -13.22 5.99 10.90
C GLU A 148 -12.19 5.23 11.76
N PRO A 149 -10.89 5.53 11.62
CA PRO A 149 -9.87 4.93 12.46
C PRO A 149 -9.94 5.50 13.88
N VAL A 150 -10.01 4.62 14.88
CA VAL A 150 -10.08 4.98 16.31
C VAL A 150 -8.84 4.55 17.07
N GLY A 151 -8.37 5.41 17.98
CA GLY A 151 -7.11 5.20 18.69
C GLY A 151 -5.86 5.61 17.89
N ASP A 152 -6.03 6.06 16.65
CA ASP A 152 -4.94 6.45 15.74
C ASP A 152 -4.34 7.83 16.04
N GLY A 153 -5.01 8.69 16.83
CA GLY A 153 -4.47 9.95 17.40
C GLY A 153 -3.44 10.68 16.55
N HIS A 154 -2.20 10.79 17.05
CA HIS A 154 -1.08 11.49 16.43
C HIS A 154 -0.55 10.86 15.12
N LEU A 155 -1.04 9.67 14.73
CA LEU A 155 -0.63 8.94 13.52
C LEU A 155 -1.54 9.20 12.31
N GLN A 156 -2.50 10.12 12.41
CA GLN A 156 -3.49 10.35 11.34
C GLN A 156 -2.92 10.88 10.02
N GLY A 157 -1.67 11.36 10.02
CA GLY A 157 -1.05 11.99 8.86
C GLY A 157 -1.50 13.44 8.74
#